data_AF-A0A7R7CQZ2-F1
#
_entry.id   AF-A0A7R7CQZ2-F1
#
_cell.length_a   1.000
_cell.length_b   1.000
_cell.length_c   1.000
_cell.angle_alpha   90.00
_cell.angle_beta   90.00
_cell.angle_gamma   90.00
#
_symmetry.space_group_name_H-M   'P 1'
#
loop_
_entity.id
_entity.type
_entity.pdbx_description
1 polymer ?
#
loop_
_entity_poly.entity_id
_entity_poly.type
_entity_poly.pdbx_seq_one_letter_code
_entity_poly.pdbx_strand_id
1 'polypeptide(L)' 'MASFHQNLTVDQLLNDPMTLAVMRADRIDPAAFRAMLAGQAKRLREAEAAAYALPAGRLFLPAPSPLDSIRAF' A
#
# COMPACT_ATOMS: atom_id res chain seq x y z
N MET A 1 20.39 16.48 -0.29
CA MET A 1 19.53 16.61 0.90
C MET A 1 18.68 15.36 0.97
N ALA A 2 18.85 14.52 1.99
CA ALA A 2 18.08 13.29 2.14
C ALA A 2 16.80 13.60 2.91
N SER A 3 15.65 13.52 2.25
CA SER A 3 14.34 13.61 2.92
C SER A 3 14.10 12.30 3.66
N PHE A 4 14.18 12.37 4.99
CA PHE A 4 13.69 11.33 5.89
C PHE A 4 12.16 11.28 5.74
N HIS A 5 11.67 10.47 4.81
CA HIS A 5 10.26 10.12 4.80
C HIS A 5 10.04 9.17 5.97
N GLN A 6 9.61 9.74 7.10
CA GLN A 6 8.89 8.97 8.12
C GLN A 6 7.78 8.16 7.41
N ASN A 7 7.34 7.04 7.98
CA ASN A 7 6.23 6.24 7.45
C ASN A 7 4.93 7.07 7.41
N LEU A 8 4.83 7.96 6.43
CA LEU A 8 3.68 8.79 6.18
C LEU A 8 2.59 7.89 5.63
N THR A 9 1.39 8.03 6.17
CA THR A 9 0.23 7.39 5.55
C THR A 9 0.00 7.98 4.16
N VAL A 10 -0.68 7.24 3.29
CA VAL A 10 -1.04 7.72 1.95
C VAL A 10 -1.74 9.08 2.03
N ASP A 11 -2.66 9.28 2.98
CA ASP A 11 -3.32 10.58 3.15
C ASP A 11 -2.35 11.68 3.57
N GLN A 12 -1.36 11.39 4.42
CA GLN A 12 -0.35 12.39 4.80
C GLN A 12 0.57 12.75 3.63
N LEU A 13 0.98 11.76 2.83
CA LEU A 13 1.79 11.98 1.64
C LEU A 13 1.05 12.84 0.60
N LEU A 14 -0.24 12.59 0.39
CA LEU A 14 -1.03 13.36 -0.58
C LEU A 14 -1.42 14.77 -0.11
N ASN A 15 -1.22 15.07 1.17
CA ASN A 15 -1.37 16.42 1.71
C ASN A 15 -0.03 17.12 1.96
N ASP A 16 1.10 16.45 1.70
CA ASP A 16 2.43 17.04 1.87
C ASP A 16 2.67 18.12 0.78
N PRO A 17 3.07 19.35 1.17
CA PRO A 17 3.25 20.44 0.22
C PRO A 17 4.29 20.17 -0.86
N MET A 18 5.38 19.46 -0.54
CA MET A 18 6.42 19.13 -1.52
C MET A 18 5.88 18.10 -2.52
N THR A 19 5.17 17.09 -2.04
CA THR A 19 4.52 16.08 -2.87
C THR A 19 3.50 16.71 -3.80
N LEU A 20 2.65 17.61 -3.31
CA LEU A 20 1.69 18.35 -4.14
C LEU A 20 2.38 19.21 -5.21
N ALA A 21 3.52 19.82 -4.90
CA ALA A 21 4.29 20.59 -5.87
C ALA A 21 4.84 19.71 -7.00
N VAL A 22 5.37 18.53 -6.66
CA VAL A 22 5.84 17.53 -7.64
C VAL A 22 4.68 17.02 -8.49
N MET A 23 3.57 16.62 -7.88
CA MET A 23 2.39 16.16 -8.62
C MET A 23 1.87 17.22 -9.59
N ARG A 24 1.85 18.50 -9.19
CA ARG A 24 1.47 19.61 -10.07
C ARG A 24 2.45 19.78 -11.23
N ALA A 25 3.75 19.66 -10.99
CA ALA A 25 4.77 19.73 -12.05
C ALA A 25 4.55 18.63 -13.09
N ASP A 26 4.16 17.44 -12.64
CA ASP A 26 3.86 16.28 -13.48
C ASP A 26 2.41 16.22 -14.00
N ARG A 27 1.60 17.26 -13.73
CA ARG A 27 0.17 17.35 -14.10
C ARG A 27 -0.70 16.22 -13.55
N ILE A 28 -0.32 15.66 -12.41
CA ILE A 28 -1.09 14.64 -11.69
C ILE A 28 -2.15 15.34 -10.85
N ASP A 29 -3.42 14.94 -11.01
CA ASP A 29 -4.50 15.35 -10.11
C ASP A 29 -4.45 14.53 -8.80
N PRO A 30 -4.21 15.17 -7.64
CA PRO A 30 -4.18 14.47 -6.36
C PRO A 30 -5.47 13.74 -6.01
N ALA A 31 -6.64 14.29 -6.42
CA ALA A 31 -7.93 13.68 -6.13
C ALA A 31 -8.14 12.39 -6.93
N ALA A 32 -7.86 12.43 -8.23
CA ALA A 32 -7.89 11.25 -9.10
C ALA A 32 -6.89 10.17 -8.63
N PHE A 33 -5.68 10.57 -8.24
CA PHE A 33 -4.67 9.64 -7.74
C PHE A 33 -5.11 8.97 -6.42
N ARG A 34 -5.69 9.74 -5.48
CA ARG A 34 -6.28 9.19 -4.25
C ARG A 34 -7.39 8.19 -4.54
N ALA A 35 -8.29 8.51 -5.46
CA ALA A 35 -9.38 7.62 -5.86
C ALA A 35 -8.86 6.31 -6.47
N MET A 36 -7.82 6.39 -7.31
CA MET A 36 -7.15 5.21 -7.86
C MET A 36 -6.58 4.32 -6.76
N LEU A 37 -5.83 4.88 -5.81
CA LEU A 37 -5.25 4.12 -4.69
C LEU A 37 -6.33 3.47 -3.82
N ALA A 38 -7.39 4.21 -3.51
CA ALA A 38 -8.54 3.67 -2.75
C ALA A 38 -9.22 2.50 -3.49
N GLY A 39 -9.38 2.62 -4.81
CA GLY A 39 -9.92 1.55 -5.65
C GLY A 39 -9.03 0.30 -5.65
N GLN A 40 -7.71 0.47 -5.76
CA GLN A 40 -6.76 -0.66 -5.67
C GLN A 40 -6.80 -1.34 -4.30
N ALA A 41 -6.78 -0.56 -3.23
CA ALA A 41 -6.84 -1.08 -1.86
C ALA A 41 -8.14 -1.88 -1.63
N LYS A 42 -9.27 -1.41 -2.16
CA LYS A 42 -10.54 -2.15 -2.12
C LYS A 42 -10.42 -3.51 -2.83
N ARG A 43 -9.91 -3.52 -4.06
CA ARG A 43 -9.72 -4.76 -4.84
C ARG A 43 -8.80 -5.76 -4.14
N LEU A 44 -7.73 -5.29 -3.50
CA LEU A 44 -6.82 -6.14 -2.75
C LEU A 44 -7.54 -6.81 -1.57
N ARG A 45 -8.31 -6.05 -0.77
CA ARG A 45 -9.09 -6.60 0.34
C ARG A 45 -10.15 -7.60 -0.12
N GLU A 46 -10.79 -7.34 -1.26
CA GLU A 46 -11.77 -8.26 -1.85
C GLU A 46 -11.11 -9.56 -2.32
N ALA A 47 -9.93 -9.48 -2.94
CA ALA A 47 -9.16 -10.65 -3.36
C ALA A 47 -8.68 -11.46 -2.14
N GLU A 48 -8.21 -10.80 -1.08
CA GLU A 48 -7.83 -11.44 0.18
C GLU A 48 -9.05 -12.14 0.81
N ALA A 49 -10.18 -11.45 0.95
CA ALA A 49 -11.41 -12.02 1.48
C ALA A 49 -11.89 -13.23 0.66
N ALA A 50 -11.81 -13.17 -0.67
CA ALA A 50 -12.12 -14.29 -1.55
C ALA A 50 -11.14 -15.47 -1.37
N ALA A 51 -9.85 -15.20 -1.13
CA ALA A 51 -8.85 -16.22 -0.84
C ALA A 51 -9.12 -16.92 0.51
N TYR A 52 -9.55 -16.16 1.53
CA TYR A 52 -9.93 -16.71 2.84
C TYR A 52 -11.31 -17.41 2.85
N ALA A 53 -12.19 -17.09 1.88
CA ALA A 53 -13.51 -17.70 1.76
C ALA A 53 -13.51 -19.07 1.03
N LEU A 54 -12.35 -19.54 0.56
CA LEU A 54 -12.23 -20.90 0.02
C LEU A 54 -12.49 -21.92 1.15
N PRO A 55 -13.25 -23.00 0.88
CA PRO A 55 -13.47 -24.05 1.87
C PRO A 55 -12.11 -24.64 2.29
N ALA A 56 -11.98 -24.96 3.57
CA ALA A 56 -10.76 -25.33 4.31
C ALA A 56 -9.92 -26.52 3.77
N GLY A 57 -10.13 -26.96 2.53
CA GLY A 57 -9.38 -28.03 1.86
C GLY A 57 -8.22 -27.57 0.96
N ARG A 58 -8.03 -26.27 0.75
CA ARG A 58 -6.82 -25.74 0.09
C ARG A 58 -6.19 -24.67 0.97
N LEU A 59 -5.33 -25.13 1.87
CA LEU A 59 -4.45 -24.29 2.66
C LEU A 59 -3.67 -23.36 1.72
N PHE A 60 -4.07 -22.10 1.63
CA PHE A 60 -3.18 -21.05 1.19
C PHE A 60 -2.15 -20.91 2.30
N LEU A 61 -0.98 -21.52 2.14
CA LEU A 61 0.16 -21.29 3.03
C LEU A 61 0.68 -19.89 2.66
N PRO A 62 0.48 -18.83 3.48
CA PRO A 62 1.15 -17.58 3.22
C PRO A 62 2.66 -17.87 3.27
N ALA A 63 3.38 -17.50 2.21
CA ALA A 63 4.84 -17.63 2.19
C ALA A 63 5.39 -16.95 3.45
N PRO A 64 6.30 -17.60 4.21
CA PRO A 64 6.86 -17.01 5.41
C PRO A 64 7.53 -15.68 5.06
N SER A 65 7.17 -14.64 5.82
CA SER A 65 7.76 -13.32 5.67
C SER A 65 9.27 -13.42 5.85
N PRO A 66 10.11 -12.84 4.97
CA PRO A 66 11.58 -12.87 5.10
C PRO A 66 12.11 -12.30 6.43
N LEU A 67 11.26 -11.56 7.16
CA LEU A 67 11.59 -10.93 8.43
C LEU A 67 11.66 -11.90 9.62
N ASP A 68 11.12 -13.12 9.50
CA ASP A 68 11.21 -14.13 10.57
C ASP A 68 12.57 -14.82 10.63
N SER A 69 13.38 -14.76 9.56
CA SER A 69 14.73 -15.37 9.54
C SER A 69 15.77 -14.60 10.36
N ILE A 70 15.51 -13.35 10.77
CA ILE A 70 16.51 -12.49 11.42
C ILE A 70 16.59 -12.71 12.95
N ARG A 71 15.66 -13.45 13.56
CA ARG A 71 15.63 -13.69 15.02
C ARG A 71 16.28 -15.01 15.49
N ALA A 72 16.94 -15.75 14.61
CA ALA A 72 17.51 -17.06 14.94
C ALA A 72 19.05 -17.12 14.90
N PHE A 73 19.75 -16.02 15.20
CA PHE A 73 21.18 -16.02 15.51
C PHE A 73 21.47 -15.22 16.77
#